data_AF-A0A3R8RE86-F1
#
_entry.id   AF-A0A3R8RE86-F1
#
_cell.length_a   1.000
_cell.length_b   1.000
_cell.length_c   1.000
_cell.angle_alpha   90.00
_cell.angle_beta   90.00
_cell.angle_gamma   90.00
#
_symmetry.space_group_name_H-M   'P 1'
#
loop_
_entity.id
_entity.type
_entity.pdbx_description
1 polymer ?
#
loop_
_entity_poly.entity_id
_entity_poly.type
_entity_poly.pdbx_seq_one_letter_code
_entity_poly.pdbx_strand_id
1 'polypeptide(L)'
;ISHFGSRICHIHLKDIRRERMAQVYEQDQSFNEGVRGGMFTVPGDGYIDYQPVVDYVSSSGYRGWLIVEAEQDPLKAPPVPTVTRAFNHVNHLFSL
;
A
#
# COMPACT_ATOMS: atom_id res chain seq x y z
N ILE A 1 14.62 0.92 -1.95
CA ILE A 1 14.94 0.11 -3.15
C ILE A 1 16.38 0.30 -3.59
N SER A 2 16.81 1.52 -3.92
CA SER A 2 18.15 1.83 -4.43
C SER A 2 19.33 1.21 -3.66
N HIS A 3 19.24 1.10 -2.33
CA HIS A 3 20.33 0.56 -1.52
C HIS A 3 20.30 -0.97 -1.31
N PHE A 4 19.12 -1.60 -1.34
CA PHE A 4 18.95 -3.02 -0.98
C PHE A 4 18.15 -3.85 -1.99
N GLY A 5 17.96 -3.34 -3.21
CA GLY A 5 17.11 -3.96 -4.23
C GLY A 5 17.44 -5.44 -4.50
N SER A 6 18.71 -5.82 -4.51
CA SER A 6 19.13 -7.22 -4.73
C SER A 6 18.72 -8.19 -3.61
N ARG A 7 18.28 -7.69 -2.45
CA ARG A 7 17.84 -8.50 -1.30
C ARG A 7 16.32 -8.56 -1.15
N ILE A 8 15.56 -7.85 -1.96
CA ILE A 8 14.09 -7.83 -1.87
C ILE A 8 13.56 -9.12 -2.52
N CYS A 9 12.88 -9.95 -1.73
CA CYS A 9 12.26 -11.20 -2.19
C CYS A 9 10.73 -11.22 -2.05
N HIS A 10 10.15 -10.18 -1.45
CA HIS A 10 8.72 -10.07 -1.17
C HIS A 10 8.34 -8.59 -1.02
N ILE A 11 7.18 -8.19 -1.56
CA ILE A 11 6.73 -6.79 -1.57
C ILE A 11 5.27 -6.71 -1.12
N HIS A 12 5.02 -5.96 -0.05
CA HIS A 12 3.67 -5.58 0.37
C HIS A 12 3.31 -4.22 -0.23
N LEU A 13 2.18 -4.17 -0.91
CA LEU A 13 1.57 -2.97 -1.46
C LEU A 13 0.53 -2.48 -0.45
N LYS A 14 0.97 -1.57 0.43
CA LYS A 14 0.17 -0.89 1.43
C LYS A 14 0.22 0.61 1.15
N ASP A 15 -0.93 1.26 1.19
CA ASP A 15 -1.05 2.70 0.98
C ASP A 15 -1.44 3.41 2.29
N ILE A 16 -1.32 4.74 2.30
CA ILE A 16 -1.57 5.58 3.47
C ILE A 16 -2.52 6.70 3.05
N ARG A 17 -3.44 7.10 3.93
CA ARG A 17 -4.22 8.34 3.76
C ARG A 17 -3.48 9.51 4.42
N ARG A 18 -3.07 10.50 3.63
CA ARG A 18 -2.19 11.62 4.07
C ARG A 18 -2.71 12.34 5.30
N GLU A 19 -3.99 12.72 5.27
CA GLU A 19 -4.61 13.50 6.35
C GLU A 19 -4.73 12.70 7.65
N ARG A 20 -5.06 11.40 7.57
CA ARG A 20 -5.13 10.54 8.75
C ARG A 20 -3.75 10.29 9.36
N MET A 21 -2.71 10.13 8.52
CA MET A 21 -1.33 10.03 9.01
C MET A 21 -0.88 11.31 9.72
N ALA A 22 -1.20 12.48 9.15
CA ALA A 22 -0.88 13.77 9.78
C ALA A 22 -1.54 13.89 11.15
N GLN A 23 -2.83 13.53 11.26
CA GLN A 23 -3.56 13.52 12.53
C GLN A 23 -2.97 12.55 13.55
N VAL A 24 -2.51 11.37 13.12
CA VAL A 24 -1.84 10.40 14.00
C VAL A 24 -0.60 11.03 14.65
N TYR A 25 0.21 11.74 13.86
CA TYR A 25 1.39 12.44 14.38
C TYR A 25 1.03 13.64 15.27
N GLU A 26 0.11 14.49 14.81
CA GLU A 26 -0.30 15.70 15.54
C GLU A 26 -0.89 15.39 16.92
N GLN A 27 -1.58 14.24 17.04
CA GLN A 27 -2.28 13.84 18.26
C GLN A 27 -1.52 12.77 19.07
N ASP A 28 -0.29 12.42 18.67
CA ASP A 28 0.51 11.35 19.28
C ASP A 28 -0.28 10.05 19.47
N GLN A 29 -1.06 9.69 18.44
CA GLN A 29 -1.87 8.48 18.47
C GLN A 29 -1.00 7.24 18.39
N SER A 30 -1.38 6.21 19.13
CA SER A 30 -0.77 4.90 18.99
C SER A 30 -0.99 4.31 17.59
N PHE A 31 -0.15 3.36 17.22
CA PHE A 31 -0.30 2.60 15.97
C PHE A 31 -1.72 2.03 15.79
N ASN A 32 -2.27 1.42 16.84
CA ASN A 32 -3.61 0.82 16.80
C ASN A 32 -4.71 1.86 16.61
N GLU A 33 -4.58 3.06 17.20
CA GLU A 33 -5.51 4.16 16.98
C GLU A 33 -5.43 4.64 15.53
N GLY A 34 -4.22 4.75 14.96
CA GLY A 34 -4.03 5.05 13.53
C GLY A 34 -4.70 4.02 12.62
N VAL A 35 -4.45 2.72 12.86
CA VAL A 35 -5.06 1.62 12.09
C VAL A 35 -6.59 1.67 12.16
N ARG A 36 -7.17 1.70 13.38
CA ARG A 36 -8.63 1.78 13.57
C ARG A 36 -9.23 3.08 13.04
N GLY A 37 -8.40 4.12 12.98
CA GLY A 37 -8.69 5.42 12.38
C GLY A 37 -8.55 5.45 10.86
N GLY A 38 -8.21 4.35 10.19
CA GLY A 38 -8.10 4.30 8.73
C GLY A 38 -6.87 5.01 8.18
N MET A 39 -5.76 5.03 8.92
CA MET A 39 -4.47 5.55 8.45
C MET A 39 -3.97 4.76 7.22
N PHE A 40 -4.03 3.43 7.28
CA PHE A 40 -3.68 2.56 6.16
C PHE A 40 -4.87 2.31 5.23
N THR A 41 -4.55 2.04 3.98
CA THR A 41 -5.50 1.66 2.94
C THR A 41 -4.81 0.86 1.82
N VAL A 42 -5.59 0.46 0.83
CA VAL A 42 -5.12 -0.28 -0.35
C VAL A 42 -4.58 0.66 -1.43
N PRO A 43 -3.70 0.18 -2.33
CA PRO A 43 -3.21 0.95 -3.47
C PRO A 43 -4.33 1.60 -4.28
N GLY A 44 -4.17 2.88 -4.61
CA GLY A 44 -5.14 3.67 -5.39
C GLY A 44 -6.22 4.35 -4.54
N ASP A 45 -6.20 4.16 -3.21
CA ASP A 45 -7.07 4.84 -2.25
C ASP A 45 -6.28 5.72 -1.24
N GLY A 46 -4.96 5.82 -1.42
CA GLY A 46 -4.07 6.67 -0.62
C GLY A 46 -3.26 7.64 -1.48
N TYR A 47 -2.02 7.91 -1.06
CA TYR A 47 -1.16 8.91 -1.71
C TYR A 47 0.27 8.44 -2.02
N ILE A 48 0.58 7.16 -1.76
CA ILE A 48 1.92 6.64 -2.08
C ILE A 48 2.12 6.60 -3.60
N ASP A 49 3.26 7.12 -4.05
CA ASP A 49 3.72 6.96 -5.43
C ASP A 49 4.33 5.56 -5.61
N TYR A 50 3.68 4.74 -6.43
CA TYR A 50 4.12 3.38 -6.73
C TYR A 50 5.09 3.29 -7.91
N GLN A 51 5.33 4.37 -8.66
CA GLN A 51 6.18 4.32 -9.85
C GLN A 51 7.59 3.76 -9.55
N PRO A 52 8.29 4.12 -8.45
CA PRO A 52 9.58 3.53 -8.13
C PRO A 52 9.53 2.02 -7.86
N VAL A 53 8.38 1.50 -7.40
CA VAL A 53 8.18 0.06 -7.22
C VAL A 53 7.95 -0.63 -8.57
N VAL A 54 7.14 -0.01 -9.43
CA VAL A 54 6.91 -0.49 -10.81
C VAL A 54 8.23 -0.58 -11.57
N ASP A 55 9.00 0.50 -11.58
CA ASP A 55 10.30 0.57 -12.26
C ASP A 55 11.25 -0.53 -11.76
N TYR A 56 11.32 -0.73 -10.44
CA TYR A 56 12.15 -1.77 -9.86
C TYR A 56 11.72 -3.17 -10.28
N VAL A 57 10.43 -3.51 -10.15
CA VAL A 57 9.93 -4.85 -10.50
C VAL A 57 10.14 -5.12 -11.99
N SER A 58 9.85 -4.15 -12.85
CA SER A 58 9.94 -4.29 -14.31
C SER A 58 11.39 -4.38 -14.82
N SER A 59 12.36 -3.77 -14.14
CA SER A 59 13.76 -3.70 -14.62
C SER A 59 14.78 -4.58 -13.87
N SER A 60 14.49 -5.01 -12.64
CA SER A 60 15.49 -5.70 -11.78
C SER A 60 15.55 -7.22 -11.95
N GLY A 61 14.62 -7.81 -12.72
CA GLY A 61 14.46 -9.27 -12.80
C GLY A 61 13.83 -9.89 -11.55
N TYR A 62 13.15 -9.10 -10.72
CA TYR A 62 12.39 -9.57 -9.56
C TYR A 62 11.39 -10.67 -9.94
N ARG A 63 11.37 -11.78 -9.16
CA ARG A 63 10.47 -12.93 -9.35
C ARG A 63 9.82 -13.38 -8.03
N GLY A 64 9.38 -12.41 -7.23
CA GLY A 64 8.66 -12.66 -5.99
C GLY A 64 7.19 -12.25 -6.07
N TRP A 65 6.53 -12.25 -4.91
CA TRP A 65 5.13 -11.85 -4.79
C TRP A 65 4.96 -10.34 -4.59
N LEU A 66 3.89 -9.80 -5.18
CA LEU A 66 3.33 -8.50 -4.84
C LEU A 66 2.01 -8.77 -4.10
N ILE A 67 1.90 -8.33 -2.84
CA ILE A 67 0.73 -8.59 -2.00
C ILE A 67 0.05 -7.27 -1.68
N VAL A 68 -1.23 -7.12 -2.05
CA VAL A 68 -2.06 -6.03 -1.52
C VAL A 68 -2.35 -6.30 -0.05
N GLU A 69 -1.97 -5.38 0.83
CA GLU A 69 -2.15 -5.52 2.28
C GLU A 69 -2.63 -4.20 2.91
N ALA A 70 -3.77 -4.22 3.58
CA ALA A 70 -4.26 -3.08 4.36
C ALA A 70 -5.07 -3.54 5.59
N GLU A 71 -4.64 -3.13 6.79
CA GLU A 71 -5.43 -3.32 8.01
C GLU A 71 -6.50 -2.22 8.06
N GLN A 72 -7.76 -2.62 7.94
CA GLN A 72 -8.91 -1.72 7.94
C GLN A 72 -10.07 -2.33 8.73
N ASP A 73 -10.94 -1.47 9.24
CA ASP A 73 -12.23 -1.89 9.80
C ASP A 73 -13.14 -2.40 8.67
N PRO A 74 -13.51 -3.69 8.63
CA PRO A 74 -14.28 -4.27 7.52
C PRO A 74 -15.71 -3.75 7.43
N LEU A 75 -16.24 -3.12 8.48
CA LEU A 75 -17.54 -2.44 8.43
C LEU A 75 -17.46 -1.11 7.65
N LYS A 76 -16.29 -0.46 7.67
CA LYS A 76 -16.03 0.79 6.95
C LYS A 76 -15.45 0.55 5.56
N ALA A 77 -14.63 -0.50 5.42
CA ALA A 77 -14.01 -0.92 4.17
C ALA A 77 -14.32 -2.40 3.91
N PRO A 78 -15.48 -2.74 3.32
CA PRO A 78 -15.83 -4.13 3.05
C PRO A 78 -14.74 -4.82 2.21
N PRO A 79 -14.24 -6.01 2.60
CA PRO A 79 -13.02 -6.58 2.02
C PRO A 79 -13.08 -6.80 0.50
N VAL A 80 -14.13 -7.47 0.01
CA VAL A 80 -14.26 -7.82 -1.42
C VAL A 80 -14.23 -6.59 -2.34
N PRO A 81 -15.10 -5.58 -2.20
CA PRO A 81 -15.04 -4.42 -3.09
C PRO A 81 -13.74 -3.62 -2.93
N THR A 82 -13.17 -3.58 -1.72
CA THR A 82 -11.92 -2.84 -1.46
C THR A 82 -10.73 -3.50 -2.15
N VAL A 83 -10.55 -4.80 -2.01
CA VAL A 83 -9.45 -5.54 -2.67
C VAL A 83 -9.64 -5.61 -4.18
N THR A 84 -10.88 -5.68 -4.69
CA THR A 84 -11.14 -5.65 -6.14
C THR A 84 -10.69 -4.34 -6.77
N ARG A 85 -10.96 -3.19 -6.13
CA ARG A 85 -10.47 -1.89 -6.62
C ARG A 85 -8.94 -1.83 -6.61
N ALA A 86 -8.33 -2.30 -5.53
CA ALA A 86 -6.87 -2.36 -5.40
C ALA A 86 -6.23 -3.24 -6.47
N PHE A 87 -6.79 -4.43 -6.70
CA PHE A 87 -6.31 -5.37 -7.71
C PHE A 87 -6.36 -4.75 -9.11
N ASN A 88 -7.48 -4.08 -9.46
CA ASN A 88 -7.60 -3.40 -10.74
C ASN A 88 -6.60 -2.24 -10.88
N HIS A 89 -6.40 -1.44 -9.83
CA HIS A 89 -5.42 -0.36 -9.82
C HIS A 89 -3.99 -0.88 -9.99
N VAL A 90 -3.61 -1.92 -9.24
CA VAL A 90 -2.30 -2.56 -9.34
C VAL A 90 -2.08 -3.15 -10.72
N ASN A 91 -3.04 -3.89 -11.29
CA ASN A 91 -2.90 -4.40 -12.65
C ASN A 91 -2.69 -3.27 -13.67
N HIS A 92 -3.39 -2.14 -13.52
CA HIS A 92 -3.19 -1.00 -14.39
C HIS A 92 -1.76 -0.44 -14.30
N LEU A 93 -1.21 -0.29 -13.09
CA LEU A 93 0.16 0.19 -12.88
C LEU A 93 1.23 -0.68 -13.53
N PHE A 94 1.04 -2.02 -13.54
CA PHE A 94 2.01 -2.98 -14.08
C PHE A 94 1.72 -3.43 -15.51
N SER A 95 0.66 -2.93 -16.15
CA SER A 95 0.34 -3.22 -17.57
C SER A 95 0.91 -2.19 -18.54
N LEU A 96 1.50 -1.10 -18.03
CA LEU A 96 2.18 -0.04 -18.78
C LEU A 96 3.70 -0.24 -18.72
#